data_AF-A0A7J4JZP3-F1
#
_entry.id   AF-A0A7J4JZP3-F1
#
_cell.length_a   1.000
_cell.length_b   1.000
_cell.length_c   1.000
_cell.angle_alpha   90.00
_cell.angle_beta   90.00
_cell.angle_gamma   90.00
#
_symmetry.space_group_name_H-M   'P 1'
#
loop_
_entity.id
_entity.type
_entity.pdbx_description
1 polymer ?
#
loop_
_entity_poly.entity_id
_entity_poly.type
_entity_poly.pdbx_seq_one_letter_code
_entity_poly.pdbx_strand_id
1 'polypeptide(L)' 'VGLPSGKQSGVLRLEKGARCIVREGAHAGTIAKLDEFLHRKAGSAPEVRMSAKSGDFITVARYLFVVDETIEESGRKEE' A
#
# COMPACT_ATOMS: atom_id res chain seq x y z
N VAL A 1 -0.28 -1.11 24.99
CA VAL A 1 1.00 -0.99 24.24
C VAL A 1 1.44 0.46 24.29
N GLY A 2 2.50 0.77 25.04
CA GLY A 2 3.06 2.12 25.09
C GLY A 2 4.21 2.23 24.09
N LEU A 3 4.17 3.22 23.21
CA LEU A 3 5.30 3.57 22.34
C LEU A 3 6.28 4.40 23.17
N PRO A 4 7.45 3.87 23.59
CA PRO A 4 8.21 4.32 24.76
C PRO A 4 8.95 5.67 24.63
N SER A 5 8.62 6.51 23.65
CA SER A 5 9.21 7.87 23.56
C SER A 5 8.44 8.86 22.68
N GLY A 6 7.43 8.43 21.91
CA GLY A 6 6.74 9.30 20.95
C GLY A 6 7.65 9.94 19.89
N LYS A 7 8.91 9.49 19.77
CA LYS A 7 9.88 10.02 18.81
C LYS A 7 9.62 9.40 17.45
N GLN A 8 9.33 10.25 16.48
CA GLN A 8 9.22 9.88 15.07
C GLN A 8 10.64 9.65 14.52
N SER A 9 10.94 8.41 14.11
CA SER A 9 12.27 8.04 13.61
C SER A 9 12.42 8.23 12.09
N GLY A 10 11.32 8.43 11.37
CA GLY A 10 11.33 8.59 9.90
C GLY A 10 9.93 8.83 9.33
N VAL A 11 9.87 9.16 8.04
CA VAL A 11 8.62 9.28 7.26
C VAL A 11 8.77 8.47 5.99
N LEU A 12 7.89 7.50 5.79
CA LEU A 12 7.75 6.82 4.50
C LEU A 12 6.68 7.54 3.70
N ARG A 13 7.05 7.98 2.49
CA ARG A 13 6.13 8.72 1.61
C ARG A 13 5.47 7.76 0.62
N LEU A 14 4.25 8.10 0.25
CA LEU A 14 3.51 7.39 -0.79
C LEU A 14 3.99 7.91 -2.15
N GLU A 15 5.07 7.33 -2.66
CA GLU A 15 5.71 7.69 -3.93
C GLU A 15 5.90 6.47 -4.83
N LYS A 16 6.26 6.69 -6.11
CA LYS A 16 6.52 5.59 -7.04
C LYS A 16 7.62 4.68 -6.50
N GLY A 17 7.34 3.39 -6.45
CA GLY A 17 8.20 2.35 -5.87
C GLY A 17 7.93 2.04 -4.40
N ALA A 18 7.10 2.82 -3.70
CA ALA A 18 6.77 2.58 -2.30
C ALA A 18 6.04 1.24 -2.14
N ARG A 19 6.49 0.43 -1.16
CA ARG A 19 5.76 -0.77 -0.73
C ARG A 19 4.57 -0.35 0.09
N CYS A 20 3.39 -0.83 -0.29
CA CYS A 20 2.15 -0.54 0.41
C CYS A 20 1.38 -1.83 0.65
N ILE A 21 0.76 -1.92 1.83
CA ILE A 21 -0.29 -2.89 2.09
C ILE A 21 -1.64 -2.26 1.75
N VAL A 22 -2.48 -3.02 1.06
CA VAL A 22 -3.87 -2.63 0.80
C VAL A 22 -4.70 -2.98 2.03
N ARG A 23 -5.38 -2.00 2.62
CA ARG A 23 -6.18 -2.19 3.85
C ARG A 23 -7.64 -2.56 3.57
N GLU A 24 -8.17 -2.16 2.42
CA GLU A 24 -9.59 -2.23 2.10
C GLU A 24 -9.81 -2.62 0.62
N GLY A 25 -11.01 -3.12 0.31
CA GLY A 25 -11.39 -3.53 -1.05
C GLY A 25 -11.02 -4.97 -1.42
N ALA A 26 -11.13 -5.32 -2.70
CA ALA A 26 -10.95 -6.68 -3.20
C ALA A 26 -9.51 -7.22 -3.02
N HIS A 27 -8.53 -6.33 -2.89
CA HIS A 27 -7.11 -6.67 -2.74
C HIS A 27 -6.61 -6.49 -1.30
N ALA A 28 -7.51 -6.33 -0.32
CA ALA A 28 -7.14 -6.14 1.08
C ALA A 28 -6.20 -7.25 1.58
N GLY A 29 -5.17 -6.88 2.34
CA GLY A 29 -4.12 -7.77 2.83
C GLY A 29 -2.96 -8.01 1.84
N THR A 30 -3.06 -7.53 0.61
CA THR A 30 -1.99 -7.69 -0.38
C THR A 30 -0.91 -6.63 -0.20
N ILE A 31 0.36 -7.04 -0.21
CA ILE A 31 1.50 -6.13 -0.28
C ILE A 31 1.90 -5.96 -1.74
N ALA A 32 2.00 -4.72 -2.19
CA ALA A 32 2.33 -4.39 -3.56
C ALA A 32 3.20 -3.14 -3.62
N LYS A 33 3.92 -2.96 -4.73
CA LYS A 33 4.66 -1.73 -4.99
C LYS A 33 3.80 -0.76 -5.79
N LEU A 34 3.81 0.51 -5.42
CA LEU A 34 3.12 1.55 -6.17
C LEU A 34 3.89 1.82 -7.47
N ASP A 35 3.25 1.64 -8.62
CA ASP A 35 3.87 1.87 -9.93
C ASP A 35 3.55 3.27 -10.47
N GLU A 36 2.27 3.68 -10.44
CA GLU A 36 1.87 4.98 -10.97
C GLU A 36 0.57 5.48 -10.32
N PHE A 37 0.44 6.80 -10.17
CA PHE A 37 -0.81 7.47 -9.83
C PHE A 37 -1.62 7.74 -11.10
N LEU A 38 -2.82 7.17 -11.16
CA LEU A 38 -3.75 7.38 -12.26
C LEU A 38 -4.53 8.67 -11.99
N HIS A 39 -4.27 9.71 -12.79
CA HIS A 39 -5.02 10.97 -12.70
C HIS A 39 -6.45 10.78 -13.22
N ARG A 40 -7.44 10.95 -12.34
CA ARG A 40 -8.85 11.10 -12.74
C ARG A 40 -9.30 12.56 -12.71
N LYS A 41 -10.39 12.84 -13.43
CA LYS A 41 -11.13 14.11 -13.39
C LYS A 41 -11.40 14.53 -11.94
N ALA A 42 -11.34 15.84 -11.71
CA ALA A 42 -11.61 16.48 -10.42
C ALA A 42 -12.90 15.93 -9.77
N GLY A 43 -12.79 15.43 -8.54
CA GLY A 43 -13.91 14.90 -7.74
C GLY A 43 -13.94 13.39 -7.54
N SER A 44 -13.13 12.61 -8.27
CA SER A 44 -12.97 11.16 -8.00
C SER A 44 -11.82 10.88 -7.04
N ALA A 45 -11.92 9.79 -6.28
CA ALA A 45 -10.81 9.32 -5.44
C ALA A 45 -9.58 9.00 -6.33
N PRO A 46 -8.36 9.37 -5.90
CA PRO A 46 -7.14 9.09 -6.64
C PRO A 46 -6.93 7.58 -6.74
N GLU A 47 -6.76 7.09 -7.95
CA GLU A 47 -6.44 5.69 -8.23
C GLU A 47 -4.95 5.52 -8.46
N VAL A 48 -4.47 4.32 -8.21
CA VAL A 48 -3.07 3.96 -8.27
C VAL A 48 -2.95 2.56 -8.86
N ARG A 49 -1.96 2.41 -9.74
CA ARG A 49 -1.54 1.11 -10.25
C ARG A 49 -0.51 0.52 -9.29
N MET A 50 -0.75 -0.73 -8.89
CA MET A 50 0.07 -1.48 -7.96
C MET A 50 0.60 -2.73 -8.64
N SER A 51 1.86 -3.07 -8.39
CA SER A 51 2.51 -4.30 -8.85
C SER A 51 2.73 -5.24 -7.67
N ALA A 52 2.00 -6.36 -7.65
CA ALA A 52 2.19 -7.45 -6.69
C ALA A 52 2.81 -8.68 -7.37
N LYS A 53 3.25 -9.65 -6.56
CA LYS A 53 3.74 -10.94 -7.07
C LYS A 53 2.67 -11.70 -7.86
N SER A 54 1.42 -11.58 -7.45
CA SER A 54 0.27 -12.26 -8.10
C SER A 54 -0.22 -11.55 -9.38
N GLY A 55 0.33 -10.38 -9.71
CA GLY A 55 -0.06 -9.58 -10.87
C GLY A 55 -0.24 -8.10 -10.54
N ASP A 56 -0.32 -7.29 -11.59
CA ASP A 56 -0.66 -5.88 -11.48
C ASP A 56 -2.16 -5.70 -11.23
N PHE A 57 -2.52 -4.71 -10.39
CA PHE A 57 -3.91 -4.33 -10.16
C PHE A 57 -4.05 -2.82 -9.95
N ILE A 58 -5.29 -2.32 -10.04
CA ILE A 58 -5.62 -0.93 -9.77
C ILE A 58 -6.40 -0.88 -8.45
N THR A 59 -6.04 0.06 -7.59
CA THR A 59 -6.77 0.34 -6.35
C THR A 59 -6.87 1.84 -6.12
N VAL A 60 -7.60 2.26 -5.09
CA VAL A 60 -7.65 3.67 -4.67
C VAL A 60 -6.52 3.96 -3.69
N ALA A 61 -5.85 5.10 -3.85
CA ALA A 61 -4.70 5.49 -3.04
C ALA A 61 -5.03 5.54 -1.54
N ARG A 62 -6.29 5.85 -1.20
CA ARG A 62 -6.77 5.88 0.20
C ARG A 62 -6.69 4.52 0.90
N TYR A 63 -6.81 3.43 0.17
CA TYR A 63 -6.72 2.07 0.73
C TYR A 63 -5.28 1.65 0.99
N LEU A 64 -4.29 2.39 0.47
CA LEU A 64 -2.89 2.08 0.67
C LEU A 64 -2.39 2.54 2.03
N PHE A 65 -1.53 1.73 2.61
CA PHE A 65 -0.72 2.09 3.77
C PHE A 65 0.73 1.73 3.47
N VAL A 66 1.62 2.72 3.50
CA VAL A 66 3.04 2.53 3.20
C VAL A 66 3.67 1.71 4.31
N VAL A 67 4.36 0.63 3.93
CA VAL A 67 5.03 -0.28 4.85
C VAL A 67 6.52 -0.33 4.52
N ASP A 68 7.29 -0.54 5.57
CA ASP A 68 8.73 -0.71 5.48
C ASP A 68 9.09 -2.08 4.90
N GLU A 69 10.34 -2.25 4.48
CA GLU A 69 10.86 -3.50 3.92
C GLU A 69 10.83 -4.68 4.91
N THR A 70 10.76 -4.37 6.21
CA THR A 70 10.65 -5.33 7.32
C THR A 70 9.30 -6.05 7.40
N ILE A 71 8.27 -5.57 6.69
CA ILE A 71 6.95 -6.22 6.68
C ILE A 71 6.89 -7.27 5.57
N GLU A 72 6.76 -8.54 5.98
CA GLU A 72 6.61 -9.67 5.06
C GLU A 72 5.14 -9.92 4.67
N GLU A 73 4.94 -10.32 3.42
CA GLU A 73 3.62 -10.63 2.88
C GLU A 73 3.16 -11.96 3.46
N SER A 74 2.24 -11.91 4.43
CA SER A 74 1.63 -13.11 5.00
C SER A 74 0.58 -13.64 4.03
N GLY A 75 1.05 -14.31 2.97
CA GLY A 75 0.19 -15.07 2.09
C GLY A 75 -0.41 -16.24 2.86
N ARG A 76 -1.68 -16.14 3.27
CA ARG A 76 -2.48 -17.33 3.52
C ARG A 76 -2.61 -18.07 2.20
N LYS A 77 -1.75 -19.06 1.98
CA LYS A 77 -2.14 -20.22 1.19
C LYS A 77 -3.15 -20.96 2.04
N GLU A 78 -4.43 -20.82 1.70
CA GLU A 78 -5.44 -21.77 2.13
C GLU A 78 -5.19 -23.02 1.27
N GLU A 79 -4.79 -24.11 1.93
CA GLU A 79 -4.60 -25.46 1.34
C GLU A 79 -5.94 -26.17 1.20
#